data_AF-A0A124IS72-F1
#
_entry.id   AF-A0A124IS72-F1
#
_cell.length_a   1.000
_cell.length_b   1.000
_cell.length_c   1.000
_cell.angle_alpha   90.00
_cell.angle_beta   90.00
_cell.angle_gamma   90.00
#
_symmetry.space_group_name_H-M   'P 1'
#
loop_
_entity.id
_entity.type
_entity.pdbx_description
1 polymer ?
#
loop_
_entity_poly.entity_id
_entity_poly.type
_entity_poly.pdbx_seq_one_letter_code
_entity_poly.pdbx_strand_id
1 'polypeptide(L)'
;MVRTRNQYLGAVYASLFRRSINPSHAIYNALNRLYWLPKYGPHFFVFSDEEAVEKVDFKPPWLLATVWRLGLDVLVTSVEGAKSVVEHRNYMRNPLAKASVAMPKPRGVRKVFAVSGMDGIAGEVLRALGLKYAEVALGLYDDGERVVDVDPIPELDEARARLLADAALEEA
;
A
#
# COMPACT_ATOMS: atom_id res chain seq x y z
N MET A 1 15.48 -18.14 -6.60
CA MET A 1 14.25 -17.33 -6.58
C MET A 1 14.54 -16.01 -7.26
N VAL A 2 13.89 -15.71 -8.38
CA VAL A 2 14.11 -14.46 -9.13
C VAL A 2 13.63 -13.31 -8.24
N ARG A 3 14.58 -12.57 -7.64
CA ARG A 3 14.31 -11.40 -6.78
C ARG A 3 14.01 -10.20 -7.66
N THR A 4 12.81 -10.12 -8.20
CA THR A 4 12.34 -8.88 -8.82
C THR A 4 11.67 -8.02 -7.77
N ARG A 5 12.22 -6.83 -7.54
CA ARG A 5 11.60 -5.75 -6.75
C ARG A 5 10.24 -5.28 -7.31
N ASN A 6 9.82 -5.81 -8.45
CA ASN A 6 8.52 -5.56 -9.05
C ASN A 6 7.47 -6.48 -8.42
N GLN A 7 6.63 -5.93 -7.55
CA GLN A 7 5.60 -6.66 -6.84
C GLN A 7 4.54 -7.28 -7.76
N TYR A 8 4.28 -6.66 -8.91
CA TYR A 8 3.36 -7.19 -9.92
C TYR A 8 3.91 -8.47 -10.55
N LEU A 9 5.24 -8.57 -10.73
CA LEU A 9 5.84 -9.82 -11.18
C LEU A 9 5.75 -10.90 -10.10
N GLY A 10 5.84 -10.52 -8.82
CA GLY A 10 5.59 -11.44 -7.72
C GLY A 10 4.15 -11.96 -7.70
N ALA A 11 3.15 -11.13 -8.01
CA ALA A 11 1.76 -11.57 -8.17
C ALA A 11 1.60 -12.57 -9.34
N VAL A 12 2.28 -12.33 -10.46
CA VAL A 12 2.32 -13.24 -11.62
C VAL A 12 3.00 -14.55 -11.24
N TYR A 13 4.15 -14.53 -10.56
CA TYR A 13 4.79 -15.77 -10.12
C TYR A 13 3.92 -16.53 -9.13
N ALA A 14 3.29 -15.85 -8.17
CA ALA A 14 2.40 -16.47 -7.21
C ALA A 14 1.20 -17.18 -7.85
N SER A 15 0.73 -16.74 -9.04
CA SER A 15 -0.36 -17.39 -9.76
C SER A 15 0.06 -18.67 -10.50
N LEU A 16 1.35 -18.87 -10.74
CA LEU A 16 1.89 -20.07 -11.41
C LEU A 16 2.05 -21.26 -10.47
N PHE A 17 2.10 -21.02 -9.16
CA PHE A 17 2.32 -22.08 -8.16
C PHE A 17 1.03 -22.35 -7.36
N ARG A 18 0.73 -23.64 -7.14
CA ARG A 18 -0.42 -24.05 -6.32
C ARG A 18 -0.31 -23.62 -4.84
N ARG A 19 0.92 -23.42 -4.36
CA ARG A 19 1.23 -23.01 -2.99
C ARG A 19 2.29 -21.92 -3.02
N SER A 20 1.82 -20.68 -2.99
CA SER A 20 2.63 -19.49 -2.70
C SER A 20 2.30 -19.01 -1.28
N ILE A 21 3.28 -18.46 -0.55
CA ILE A 21 3.08 -18.00 0.83
C ILE A 21 2.01 -16.90 0.84
N ASN A 22 2.21 -15.86 0.04
CA ASN A 22 1.15 -14.91 -0.30
C ASN A 22 0.52 -15.35 -1.63
N PRO A 23 -0.79 -15.68 -1.67
CA PRO A 23 -1.45 -16.04 -2.91
C PRO A 23 -1.62 -14.81 -3.81
N SER A 24 -1.71 -15.01 -5.13
CA SER A 24 -1.75 -13.93 -6.12
C SER A 24 -2.87 -12.92 -5.88
N HIS A 25 -4.08 -13.38 -5.55
CA HIS A 25 -5.22 -12.50 -5.26
C HIS A 25 -4.96 -11.61 -4.03
N ALA A 26 -4.32 -12.14 -2.98
CA ALA A 26 -3.99 -11.36 -1.79
C ALA A 26 -2.94 -10.28 -2.11
N ILE A 27 -1.96 -10.60 -2.96
CA ILE A 27 -0.99 -9.62 -3.47
C ILE A 27 -1.72 -8.51 -4.25
N TYR A 28 -2.63 -8.84 -5.16
CA TYR A 28 -3.40 -7.83 -5.90
C TYR A 28 -4.27 -6.95 -4.99
N ASN A 29 -4.94 -7.54 -3.99
CA ASN A 29 -5.73 -6.78 -3.03
C ASN A 29 -4.86 -5.82 -2.21
N ALA A 30 -3.62 -6.19 -1.89
CA ALA A 30 -2.68 -5.33 -1.19
C ALA A 30 -2.20 -4.16 -2.07
N LEU A 31 -1.88 -4.44 -3.34
CA LEU A 31 -1.39 -3.45 -4.30
C LEU A 31 -2.44 -2.40 -4.68
N ASN A 32 -3.72 -2.76 -4.68
CA ASN A 32 -4.79 -1.80 -4.94
C ASN A 32 -5.29 -1.19 -3.63
N ARG A 33 -4.95 0.08 -3.41
CA ARG A 33 -5.24 0.80 -2.18
C ARG A 33 -6.73 0.92 -1.89
N LEU A 34 -7.60 0.90 -2.91
CA LEU A 34 -9.04 0.99 -2.72
C LEU A 34 -9.65 -0.25 -2.04
N TYR A 35 -8.94 -1.38 -1.98
CA TYR A 35 -9.40 -2.55 -1.22
C TYR A 35 -9.31 -2.35 0.30
N TRP A 36 -8.34 -1.57 0.78
CA TRP A 36 -8.07 -1.46 2.21
C TRP A 36 -8.22 -0.05 2.76
N LEU A 37 -8.05 1.00 1.94
CA LEU A 37 -8.21 2.40 2.37
C LEU A 37 -9.57 2.67 3.05
N PRO A 38 -10.73 2.21 2.53
CA PRO A 38 -12.02 2.52 3.15
C PRO A 38 -12.16 2.07 4.60
N LYS A 39 -11.45 1.01 5.00
CA LYS A 39 -11.56 0.42 6.34
C LYS A 39 -10.36 0.75 7.23
N TYR A 40 -9.16 0.79 6.67
CA TYR A 40 -7.91 0.86 7.42
C TYR A 40 -7.14 2.16 7.19
N GLY A 41 -7.46 2.89 6.12
CA GLY A 41 -6.79 4.11 5.72
C GLY A 41 -7.22 5.35 6.50
N PRO A 42 -6.50 6.46 6.34
CA PRO A 42 -6.98 7.77 6.76
C PRO A 42 -8.14 8.22 5.87
N HIS A 43 -8.75 9.35 6.20
CA HIS A 43 -9.61 10.07 5.26
C HIS A 43 -8.89 10.27 3.92
N PHE A 44 -9.58 10.06 2.81
CA PHE A 44 -8.96 10.10 1.48
C PHE A 44 -9.91 10.60 0.41
N PHE A 45 -9.36 11.12 -0.68
CA PHE A 45 -10.09 11.53 -1.88
C PHE A 45 -9.46 10.90 -3.12
N VAL A 46 -10.27 10.33 -4.01
CA VAL A 46 -9.83 9.62 -5.22
C VAL A 46 -10.18 10.44 -6.45
N PHE A 47 -9.23 10.58 -7.36
CA PHE A 47 -9.40 11.36 -8.60
C PHE A 47 -8.45 10.86 -9.67
N SER A 48 -8.81 11.07 -10.93
CA SER A 48 -8.00 10.73 -12.10
C SER A 48 -7.67 11.94 -12.98
N ASP A 49 -8.15 13.12 -12.59
CA ASP A 49 -8.07 14.34 -13.37
C ASP A 49 -7.55 15.50 -12.50
N GLU A 50 -6.82 16.42 -13.11
CA GLU A 50 -6.23 17.58 -12.43
C GLU A 50 -7.29 18.59 -11.97
N GLU A 51 -8.39 18.77 -12.70
CA GLU A 51 -9.49 19.65 -12.31
C GLU A 51 -10.18 19.13 -11.05
N ALA A 52 -10.21 17.80 -10.87
CA ALA A 52 -10.80 17.18 -9.69
C ALA A 52 -9.99 17.41 -8.40
N VAL A 53 -8.73 17.86 -8.50
CA VAL A 53 -7.89 18.17 -7.33
C VAL A 53 -8.49 19.30 -6.49
N GLU A 54 -9.18 20.25 -7.13
CA GLU A 54 -9.84 21.38 -6.44
C GLU A 54 -11.02 20.93 -5.57
N LYS A 55 -11.53 19.72 -5.80
CA LYS A 55 -12.67 19.14 -5.07
C LYS A 55 -12.25 18.37 -3.83
N VAL A 56 -10.94 18.27 -3.55
CA VAL A 56 -10.44 17.65 -2.31
C VAL A 56 -10.93 18.49 -1.13
N ASP A 57 -11.64 17.84 -0.21
CA ASP A 57 -12.37 18.44 0.90
C ASP A 57 -11.52 18.69 2.16
N PHE A 58 -10.21 18.44 2.09
CA PHE A 58 -9.24 18.75 3.14
C PHE A 58 -8.01 19.49 2.61
N LYS A 59 -7.46 20.40 3.41
CA LYS A 59 -6.34 21.27 2.99
C LYS A 59 -5.00 20.52 2.89
N PRO A 60 -4.09 20.95 1.99
CA PRO A 60 -2.72 20.44 1.97
C PRO A 60 -1.96 20.81 3.27
N PRO A 61 -0.87 20.09 3.63
CA PRO A 61 -0.14 19.14 2.80
C PRO A 61 -0.80 17.75 2.69
N TRP A 62 -0.63 17.12 1.52
CA TRP A 62 -1.15 15.78 1.23
C TRP A 62 -0.01 14.79 0.97
N LEU A 63 -0.24 13.53 1.36
CA LEU A 63 0.42 12.38 0.75
C LEU A 63 -0.39 11.99 -0.48
N LEU A 64 0.18 12.26 -1.66
CA LEU A 64 -0.42 11.97 -2.94
C LEU A 64 0.08 10.65 -3.48
N ALA A 65 -0.73 9.60 -3.33
CA ALA A 65 -0.42 8.25 -3.79
C ALA A 65 -1.10 7.94 -5.12
N THR A 66 -0.69 6.85 -5.76
CA THR A 66 -1.43 6.22 -6.87
C THR A 66 -2.43 5.21 -6.29
N VAL A 67 -3.56 4.95 -6.96
CA VAL A 67 -4.53 3.92 -6.52
C VAL A 67 -3.86 2.55 -6.45
N TRP A 68 -2.97 2.27 -7.39
CA TRP A 68 -2.13 1.09 -7.41
C TRP A 68 -0.77 1.42 -6.81
N ARG A 69 -0.21 0.55 -5.97
CA ARG A 69 1.14 0.75 -5.42
C ARG A 69 2.17 0.70 -6.54
N LEU A 70 2.75 1.86 -6.88
CA LEU A 70 3.75 2.00 -7.94
C LEU A 70 5.07 2.64 -7.48
N GLY A 71 5.18 3.01 -6.21
CA GLY A 71 6.35 3.74 -5.70
C GLY A 71 6.44 5.18 -6.24
N LEU A 72 5.31 5.77 -6.62
CA LEU A 72 5.18 7.13 -7.14
C LEU A 72 4.50 8.08 -6.14
N ASP A 73 4.49 7.69 -4.87
CA ASP A 73 3.83 8.45 -3.82
C ASP A 73 4.70 9.65 -3.44
N VAL A 74 4.09 10.82 -3.29
CA VAL A 74 4.80 12.09 -3.11
C VAL A 74 4.08 12.98 -2.12
N LEU A 75 4.83 13.77 -1.35
CA LEU A 75 4.26 14.81 -0.51
C LEU A 75 4.08 16.09 -1.33
N VAL A 76 2.85 16.62 -1.34
CA VAL A 76 2.50 17.87 -2.04
C VAL A 76 1.99 18.88 -1.02
N THR A 77 2.43 20.12 -1.15
CA THR A 77 2.13 21.21 -0.19
C THR A 77 1.09 22.20 -0.71
N SER A 78 0.65 22.05 -1.97
CA SER A 78 -0.31 22.94 -2.62
C SER A 78 -1.18 22.20 -3.63
N VAL A 79 -2.33 22.80 -3.96
CA VAL A 79 -3.25 22.32 -5.02
C VAL A 79 -2.53 22.27 -6.37
N GLU A 80 -1.80 23.33 -6.73
CA GLU A 80 -1.06 23.39 -8.00
C GLU A 80 0.06 22.34 -8.08
N GLY A 81 0.75 22.08 -6.97
CA GLY A 81 1.73 21.00 -6.91
C GLY A 81 1.08 19.62 -7.13
N ALA A 82 -0.12 19.41 -6.60
CA ALA A 82 -0.87 18.18 -6.81
C ALA A 82 -1.36 18.05 -8.27
N LYS A 83 -1.89 19.12 -8.87
CA LYS A 83 -2.27 19.14 -10.30
C LYS A 83 -1.11 18.76 -11.21
N SER A 84 0.07 19.36 -11.01
CA SER A 84 1.27 19.04 -11.78
C SER A 84 1.68 17.56 -11.67
N VAL A 85 1.56 16.97 -10.48
CA VAL A 85 1.82 15.52 -10.30
C VAL A 85 0.80 14.66 -11.04
N VAL A 86 -0.49 15.03 -11.01
CA VAL A 86 -1.56 14.31 -11.72
C VAL A 86 -1.36 14.41 -13.23
N GLU A 87 -1.06 15.60 -13.74
CA GLU A 87 -0.75 15.85 -15.14
C GLU A 87 0.42 14.96 -15.60
N HIS A 88 1.51 14.93 -14.82
CA HIS A 88 2.65 14.07 -15.10
C HIS A 88 2.27 12.59 -15.18
N ARG A 89 1.46 12.10 -14.23
CA ARG A 89 0.92 10.72 -14.23
C ARG A 89 0.05 10.46 -15.47
N ASN A 90 -0.71 11.45 -15.93
CA ASN A 90 -1.51 11.38 -17.16
C ASN A 90 -0.66 11.31 -18.45
N TYR A 91 0.59 11.76 -18.44
CA TYR A 91 1.53 11.53 -19.54
C TYR A 91 2.33 10.22 -19.46
N MET A 92 2.37 9.56 -18.29
CA MET A 92 3.07 8.27 -18.17
C MET A 92 2.43 7.20 -19.06
N ARG A 93 3.24 6.37 -19.72
CA ARG A 93 2.76 5.20 -20.49
C ARG A 93 2.36 4.01 -19.61
N ASN A 94 1.90 4.28 -18.38
CA ASN A 94 1.45 3.27 -17.42
C ASN A 94 -0.02 3.56 -17.03
N PRO A 95 -0.99 2.71 -17.41
CA PRO A 95 -2.39 2.93 -17.08
C PRO A 95 -2.68 2.87 -15.57
N LEU A 96 -1.88 2.15 -14.78
CA LEU A 96 -2.06 2.05 -13.33
C LEU A 96 -1.71 3.34 -12.59
N ALA A 97 -1.00 4.26 -13.23
CA ALA A 97 -0.58 5.53 -12.64
C ALA A 97 -1.65 6.64 -12.73
N LYS A 98 -2.72 6.45 -13.53
CA LYS A 98 -3.68 7.50 -13.89
C LYS A 98 -4.58 7.94 -12.73
N ALA A 99 -4.94 7.01 -11.86
CA ALA A 99 -5.77 7.30 -10.70
C ALA A 99 -4.90 7.59 -9.48
N SER A 100 -5.22 8.69 -8.80
CA SER A 100 -4.52 9.21 -7.63
C SER A 100 -5.42 9.14 -6.40
N VAL A 101 -4.78 9.06 -5.24
CA VAL A 101 -5.41 9.17 -3.93
C VAL A 101 -4.70 10.28 -3.18
N ALA A 102 -5.44 11.32 -2.79
CA ALA A 102 -4.97 12.27 -1.79
C ALA A 102 -5.32 11.74 -0.41
N MET A 103 -4.34 11.78 0.50
CA MET A 103 -4.53 11.56 1.93
C MET A 103 -3.93 12.75 2.67
N PRO A 104 -4.45 13.15 3.85
CA PRO A 104 -3.76 14.08 4.72
C PRO A 104 -2.33 13.60 4.97
N LYS A 105 -1.36 14.52 5.03
CA LYS A 105 0.02 14.15 5.38
C LYS A 105 0.04 13.57 6.81
N PRO A 106 0.56 12.35 7.03
CA PRO A 106 0.73 11.82 8.37
C PRO A 106 1.82 12.60 9.14
N ARG A 107 1.69 12.67 10.47
CA ARG A 107 2.70 13.30 11.35
C ARG A 107 4.02 12.52 11.35
N GLY A 108 3.94 11.21 11.16
CA GLY A 108 5.07 10.29 11.01
C GLY A 108 4.60 8.97 10.41
N VAL A 109 5.55 8.15 9.93
CA VAL A 109 5.27 6.83 9.37
C VAL A 109 6.13 5.79 10.08
N ARG A 110 5.48 4.74 10.58
CA ARG A 110 6.12 3.58 11.20
C ARG A 110 5.94 2.37 10.29
N LYS A 111 7.02 1.69 9.94
CA LYS A 111 6.98 0.45 9.15
C LYS A 111 6.97 -0.75 10.08
N VAL A 112 6.03 -1.66 9.86
CA VAL A 112 5.87 -2.89 10.63
C VAL A 112 5.92 -4.07 9.68
N PHE A 113 6.89 -4.96 9.88
CA PHE A 113 6.85 -6.27 9.23
C PHE A 113 5.86 -7.14 10.00
N ALA A 114 4.75 -7.48 9.35
CA ALA A 114 3.65 -8.23 9.93
C ALA A 114 3.61 -9.64 9.33
N VAL A 115 3.23 -10.60 10.17
CA VAL A 115 2.96 -11.99 9.79
C VAL A 115 1.53 -12.36 10.20
N SER A 116 0.99 -13.41 9.58
CA SER A 116 -0.32 -13.96 9.94
C SER A 116 -0.40 -14.25 11.44
N GLY A 117 -1.58 -14.04 12.04
CA GLY A 117 -1.78 -14.23 13.48
C GLY A 117 -1.36 -13.06 14.36
N MET A 118 -0.63 -12.06 13.85
CA MET A 118 -0.26 -10.89 14.64
C MET A 118 -1.50 -10.07 15.06
N ASP A 119 -1.41 -9.43 16.23
CA ASP A 119 -2.45 -8.52 16.73
C ASP A 119 -2.31 -7.09 16.18
N GLY A 120 -3.36 -6.29 16.40
CA GLY A 120 -3.44 -4.89 16.00
C GLY A 120 -3.72 -4.68 14.50
N ILE A 121 -3.78 -3.41 14.10
CA ILE A 121 -4.22 -2.99 12.76
C ILE A 121 -3.41 -3.64 11.62
N ALA A 122 -2.11 -3.87 11.83
CA ALA A 122 -1.26 -4.53 10.85
C ALA A 122 -1.65 -6.01 10.65
N GLY A 123 -1.91 -6.75 11.72
CA GLY A 123 -2.41 -8.12 11.60
C GLY A 123 -3.83 -8.21 11.04
N GLU A 124 -4.70 -7.26 11.42
CA GLU A 124 -6.06 -7.17 10.88
C GLU A 124 -6.09 -6.93 9.37
N VAL A 125 -5.25 -6.04 8.85
CA VAL A 125 -5.18 -5.79 7.40
C VAL A 125 -4.63 -7.00 6.65
N LEU A 126 -3.65 -7.72 7.20
CA LEU A 126 -3.15 -8.98 6.62
C LEU A 126 -4.27 -10.01 6.50
N ARG A 127 -5.01 -10.24 7.59
CA ARG A 127 -6.14 -11.18 7.61
C ARG A 127 -7.20 -10.81 6.58
N ALA A 128 -7.58 -9.53 6.50
CA ALA A 128 -8.60 -9.06 5.56
C ALA A 128 -8.16 -9.20 4.10
N LEU A 129 -6.87 -9.03 3.81
CA LEU A 129 -6.32 -9.15 2.46
C LEU A 129 -5.99 -10.61 2.07
N GLY A 130 -5.95 -11.54 3.04
CA GLY A 130 -5.52 -12.92 2.82
C GLY A 130 -4.00 -13.06 2.70
N LEU A 131 -3.24 -12.13 3.28
CA LEU A 131 -1.77 -12.15 3.29
C LEU A 131 -1.25 -12.94 4.48
N LYS A 132 -0.19 -13.71 4.26
CA LYS A 132 0.59 -14.38 5.30
C LYS A 132 1.69 -13.51 5.88
N TYR A 133 2.22 -12.56 5.10
CA TYR A 133 3.15 -11.55 5.59
C TYR A 133 3.13 -10.30 4.70
N ALA A 134 3.51 -9.15 5.27
CA ALA A 134 3.70 -7.90 4.52
C ALA A 134 4.55 -6.92 5.34
N GLU A 135 5.11 -5.89 4.70
CA GLU A 135 5.51 -4.67 5.41
C GLU A 135 4.34 -3.67 5.33
N VAL A 136 3.75 -3.33 6.48
CA VAL A 136 2.65 -2.37 6.59
C VAL A 136 3.23 -1.04 7.06
N ALA A 137 2.98 0.03 6.31
CA ALA A 137 3.30 1.38 6.74
C ALA A 137 2.09 1.99 7.47
N LEU A 138 2.30 2.38 8.72
CA LEU A 138 1.31 3.00 9.59
C LEU A 138 1.61 4.49 9.70
N GLY A 139 0.70 5.32 9.20
CA GLY A 139 0.71 6.76 9.39
C GLY A 139 0.13 7.15 10.74
N LEU A 140 0.80 8.07 11.43
CA LEU A 140 0.33 8.64 12.69
C LEU A 140 -0.56 9.86 12.42
N TYR A 141 -1.83 9.75 12.79
CA TYR A 141 -2.85 10.80 12.69
C TYR A 141 -3.43 11.12 14.06
N ASP A 142 -4.24 12.19 14.13
CA ASP A 142 -4.83 12.68 15.38
C ASP A 142 -5.85 11.69 15.97
N ASP A 143 -6.45 10.87 15.12
CA ASP A 143 -7.43 9.82 15.44
C ASP A 143 -6.78 8.43 15.59
N GLY A 144 -5.45 8.33 15.53
CA GLY A 144 -4.69 7.10 15.76
C GLY A 144 -3.82 6.66 14.58
N GLU A 145 -3.39 5.40 14.63
CA GLU A 145 -2.62 4.78 13.54
C GLU A 145 -3.55 4.36 12.40
N ARG A 146 -3.19 4.74 11.16
CA ARG A 146 -3.90 4.34 9.94
C ARG A 146 -2.93 3.70 8.95
N VAL A 147 -3.40 2.74 8.17
CA VAL A 147 -2.61 2.13 7.10
C VAL A 147 -2.42 3.13 5.97
N VAL A 148 -1.18 3.34 5.52
CA VAL A 148 -0.85 4.24 4.40
C VAL A 148 -0.15 3.53 3.24
N ASP A 149 0.45 2.37 3.48
CA ASP A 149 0.98 1.48 2.45
C ASP A 149 0.98 0.03 2.93
N VAL A 150 0.82 -0.91 2.00
CA VAL A 150 0.98 -2.34 2.24
C VAL A 150 1.90 -2.90 1.17
N ASP A 151 3.08 -3.34 1.58
CA ASP A 151 4.03 -4.05 0.72
C ASP A 151 3.85 -5.56 0.91
N PRO A 152 3.17 -6.27 -0.01
CA PRO A 152 2.95 -7.71 0.10
C PRO A 152 4.18 -8.56 -0.23
N ILE A 153 5.28 -7.96 -0.71
CA ILE A 153 6.51 -8.66 -1.07
C ILE A 153 7.70 -7.80 -0.59
N PRO A 154 7.79 -7.55 0.73
CA PRO A 154 8.87 -6.74 1.28
C PRO A 154 10.20 -7.49 1.17
N GLU A 155 11.29 -6.75 1.35
CA GLU A 155 12.60 -7.37 1.51
C GLU A 155 12.63 -8.25 2.77
N LEU A 156 13.09 -9.48 2.60
CA LEU A 156 13.27 -10.46 3.67
C LEU A 156 14.75 -10.58 3.99
N ASP A 157 15.15 -9.93 5.08
CA ASP A 157 16.41 -10.22 5.75
C ASP A 157 16.28 -11.50 6.58
N GLU A 158 17.38 -11.92 7.20
CA GLU A 158 17.43 -13.14 7.99
C GLU A 158 16.46 -13.11 9.19
N ALA A 159 16.31 -11.96 9.85
CA ALA A 159 15.43 -11.83 11.01
C ALA A 159 13.95 -11.95 10.61
N ARG A 160 13.55 -11.28 9.52
CA ARG A 160 12.19 -11.35 8.95
C ARG A 160 11.87 -12.75 8.43
N ALA A 161 12.84 -13.41 7.79
CA ALA A 161 12.68 -14.78 7.32
C ALA A 161 12.47 -15.77 8.47
N ARG A 162 13.22 -15.62 9.57
CA ARG A 162 13.04 -16.42 10.79
C ARG A 162 11.66 -16.19 11.40
N LEU A 163 11.26 -14.93 11.59
CA LEU A 163 9.93 -14.61 12.13
C LEU A 163 8.79 -15.21 11.30
N LEU A 164 8.90 -15.15 9.97
CA LEU A 164 7.93 -15.77 9.06
C LEU A 164 7.92 -17.30 9.20
N ALA A 165 9.09 -17.93 9.33
CA ALA A 165 9.18 -19.38 9.51
C ALA A 165 8.54 -19.83 10.83
N ASP A 166 8.80 -19.12 11.92
CA ASP A 166 8.23 -19.41 13.24
C ASP A 166 6.69 -19.29 13.21
N ALA A 167 6.16 -18.22 12.62
CA ALA A 167 4.71 -18.04 12.46
C ALA A 167 4.06 -19.11 11.58
N ALA A 168 4.76 -19.60 10.56
CA ALA A 168 4.25 -20.67 9.70
C ALA A 168 4.21 -22.04 10.40
N LEU A 169 5.08 -22.27 11.40
CA LEU A 169 5.07 -23.49 12.20
C LEU A 169 3.91 -23.52 13.21
N GLU A 170 3.47 -22.36 13.73
CA GLU A 170 2.32 -22.28 14.63
C GLU A 170 0.97 -22.52 13.93
N GLU A 171 0.90 -22.31 12.60
CA GLU A 171 -0.29 -22.55 11.79
C GLU A 171 -0.43 -23.99 11.25
N ALA A 172 0.60 -24.84 11.40
CA ALA A 172 0.69 -26.19 10.81
C ALA A 172 0.28 -27.32 11.77
#